data_AF-A0A1F5L517-F1
#
_entry.id   AF-A0A1F5L517-F1
#
_cell.length_a   1.000
_cell.length_b   1.000
_cell.length_c   1.000
_cell.angle_alpha   90.00
_cell.angle_beta   90.00
_cell.angle_gamma   90.00
#
_symmetry.space_group_name_H-M   'P 1'
#
loop_
_entity.id
_entity.type
_entity.pdbx_description
1 polymer ?
#
loop_
_entity_poly.entity_id
_entity_poly.type
_entity_poly.pdbx_seq_one_letter_code
_entity_poly.pdbx_strand_id
1 'polypeptide(L)'
;MSAPTITRISPTSGPNSGGTTVLITGTNLATPTTVTFGGTAATVNSSTATSISVVSPAHAAGAARVVVTTAGGTSTQPVNFTYITVAAPVITSISPTSGPVSGGNTVTINGTNLQFTTGVTFGTTAASSFAVLSSTQVAAVAPAGTAGNSTVSVTNAAGTSGTIPYTYNGVAAPVANSVSPDTGPTAGGNTVVISGTGFTYASAVRFGLTPATSFTVVSSTVINAVVPPGGGAVNVFVTGPGGTSTGGPTYTYATDPAPTITGLTPAASGPVSGGNTVTIAGSNLNGATAVTFAGIAASSFTILSPTQITAVTPAGTAGTASVLVTTPAGTSTGFDYTYIAAPAPTAVVSSEGVAAGGNIVTITGTNLDGTTGVKFGTTTASFTVASDTEVDVVTPAHVVGMVPVSITTPGGTNNSLSFSFVPSPVIGSVTPASGPIGGDTVVTITGAGLINTLDVFFGTTAATAFTVISDNTVTATSPAGAAGTTALTVDTASATSNGAIFQYVDAPTLTSLSPTGGAIAGGNNVTLTGTGFLAATDVFFGANPTVFTILSDSSISAVAPSGVGAVEVTAVSPGGTSGAQTYTYS
;
A
#
# COMPACT_ATOMS: atom_id res chain seq x y z
N MET A 1 95.53 36.14 45.93
CA MET A 1 94.22 35.55 46.26
C MET A 1 94.32 34.91 47.64
N SER A 2 93.28 35.02 48.47
CA SER A 2 93.26 34.41 49.81
C SER A 2 92.81 32.95 49.74
N ALA A 3 93.26 32.13 50.69
CA ALA A 3 92.85 30.73 50.77
C ALA A 3 91.32 30.61 51.00
N PRO A 4 90.68 29.54 50.49
CA PRO A 4 89.27 29.26 50.73
C PRO A 4 89.01 28.96 52.21
N THR A 5 87.86 29.40 52.72
CA THR A 5 87.40 29.00 54.07
C THR A 5 86.10 28.22 53.97
N ILE A 6 85.99 27.12 54.71
CA ILE A 6 84.75 26.33 54.83
C ILE A 6 84.10 26.64 56.17
N THR A 7 82.85 27.09 56.14
CA THR A 7 82.06 27.40 57.34
C THR A 7 81.14 26.24 57.70
N ARG A 8 80.51 25.60 56.71
CA ARG A 8 79.56 24.50 56.93
C ARG A 8 79.45 23.61 55.70
N ILE A 9 79.09 22.35 55.93
CA ILE A 9 78.59 21.44 54.89
C ILE A 9 77.19 20.97 55.25
N SER A 10 76.36 20.73 54.24
CA SER A 10 75.02 20.17 54.42
C SER A 10 74.67 19.24 53.24
N PRO A 11 74.29 17.97 53.48
CA PRO A 11 74.27 17.29 54.78
C PRO A 11 75.70 17.03 55.32
N THR A 12 75.81 16.72 56.61
CA THR A 12 77.09 16.40 57.28
C THR A 12 77.43 14.91 57.25
N SER A 13 76.57 14.07 56.69
CA SER A 13 76.79 12.63 56.57
C SER A 13 76.10 12.04 55.34
N GLY A 14 76.51 10.83 54.96
CA GLY A 14 75.92 10.08 53.86
C GLY A 14 76.54 8.70 53.69
N PRO A 15 76.03 7.87 52.76
CA PRO A 15 76.50 6.52 52.52
C PRO A 15 77.99 6.45 52.17
N ASN A 16 78.68 5.43 52.69
CA ASN A 16 80.06 5.07 52.33
C ASN A 16 80.25 4.75 50.83
N SER A 17 79.18 4.42 50.10
CA SER A 17 79.20 4.30 48.64
C SER A 17 79.30 5.64 47.89
N GLY A 18 79.22 6.78 48.59
CA GLY A 18 79.19 8.10 47.96
C GLY A 18 77.84 8.44 47.33
N GLY A 19 77.81 9.47 46.48
CA GLY A 19 76.62 9.92 45.76
C GLY A 19 75.77 10.96 46.48
N THR A 20 76.17 11.37 47.70
CA THR A 20 75.44 12.43 48.43
C THR A 20 75.78 13.78 47.83
N THR A 21 74.77 14.54 47.40
CA THR A 21 75.00 15.95 47.04
C THR A 21 75.20 16.75 48.33
N VAL A 22 76.41 17.27 48.51
CA VAL A 22 76.83 18.07 49.66
C VAL A 22 76.98 19.51 49.22
N LEU A 23 76.28 20.42 49.89
CA LEU A 23 76.46 21.86 49.77
C LEU A 23 77.52 22.32 50.77
N ILE A 24 78.65 22.77 50.27
CA ILE A 24 79.73 23.40 51.02
C ILE A 24 79.49 24.92 51.00
N THR A 25 79.50 25.58 52.16
CA THR A 25 79.34 27.04 52.28
C THR A 25 80.55 27.67 52.97
N GLY A 26 80.99 28.83 52.51
CA GLY A 26 82.21 29.48 52.99
C GLY A 26 82.59 30.76 52.24
N THR A 27 83.89 31.05 52.13
CA THR A 27 84.41 32.21 51.35
C THR A 27 85.54 31.80 50.42
N ASN A 28 85.74 32.57 49.34
CA ASN A 28 86.74 32.34 48.29
C ASN A 28 86.64 30.94 47.65
N LEU A 29 85.42 30.44 47.44
CA LEU A 29 85.13 29.09 46.94
C LEU A 29 84.95 28.99 45.41
N ALA A 30 85.08 30.11 44.69
CA ALA A 30 84.90 30.12 43.24
C ALA A 30 86.03 29.34 42.55
N THR A 31 85.69 28.63 41.46
CA THR A 31 86.65 27.92 40.61
C THR A 31 87.62 27.00 41.40
N PRO A 32 87.11 26.03 42.17
CA PRO A 32 87.96 25.11 42.91
C PRO A 32 88.81 24.28 41.94
N THR A 33 90.11 24.18 42.22
CA THR A 33 91.00 23.26 41.49
C THR A 33 90.76 21.83 41.93
N THR A 34 90.50 21.60 43.22
CA THR A 34 90.06 20.30 43.75
C THR A 34 89.10 20.48 44.94
N VAL A 35 88.16 19.53 45.07
CA VAL A 35 87.41 19.30 46.31
C VAL A 35 87.59 17.84 46.68
N THR A 36 88.03 17.55 47.90
CA THR A 36 88.30 16.18 48.35
C THR A 36 87.61 15.86 49.67
N PHE A 37 87.21 14.60 49.84
CA PHE A 37 86.65 14.02 51.07
C PHE A 37 87.61 12.92 51.52
N GLY A 38 88.31 13.14 52.64
CA GLY A 38 89.32 12.19 53.14
C GLY A 38 90.50 11.99 52.19
N GLY A 39 90.75 12.95 51.28
CA GLY A 39 91.76 12.85 50.21
C GLY A 39 91.21 12.31 48.88
N THR A 40 90.02 11.72 48.84
CA THR A 40 89.39 11.26 47.59
C THR A 40 88.71 12.44 46.88
N ALA A 41 88.98 12.62 45.58
CA ALA A 41 88.39 13.70 44.79
C ALA A 41 86.86 13.53 44.64
N ALA A 42 86.14 14.62 44.86
CA ALA A 42 84.69 14.72 44.67
C ALA A 42 84.36 15.31 43.30
N THR A 43 83.17 14.99 42.78
CA THR A 43 82.66 15.62 41.56
C THR A 43 82.02 16.96 41.92
N VAL A 44 82.54 18.05 41.39
CA VAL A 44 81.97 19.39 41.59
C VAL A 44 80.85 19.63 40.58
N ASN A 45 79.64 19.87 41.06
CA ASN A 45 78.48 20.19 40.21
C ASN A 45 78.45 21.68 39.86
N SER A 46 78.70 22.55 40.84
CA SER A 46 78.72 24.00 40.66
C SER A 46 79.53 24.66 41.77
N SER A 47 80.05 25.85 41.49
CA SER A 47 80.76 26.68 42.49
C SER A 47 80.45 28.15 42.29
N THR A 48 80.39 28.89 43.39
CA THR A 48 80.34 30.35 43.48
C THR A 48 81.39 30.81 44.49
N ALA A 49 81.57 32.12 44.67
CA ALA A 49 82.49 32.64 45.68
C ALA A 49 82.17 32.19 47.11
N THR A 50 80.93 31.78 47.40
CA THR A 50 80.45 31.45 48.76
C THR A 50 79.87 30.04 48.91
N SER A 51 79.73 29.27 47.82
CA SER A 51 79.18 27.92 47.87
C SER A 51 79.76 26.97 46.82
N ILE A 52 79.81 25.69 47.13
CA ILE A 52 80.12 24.61 46.18
C ILE A 52 79.09 23.50 46.37
N SER A 53 78.42 23.09 45.30
CA SER A 53 77.66 21.84 45.27
C SER A 53 78.56 20.75 44.73
N VAL A 54 78.75 19.68 45.50
CA VAL A 54 79.59 18.53 45.12
C VAL A 54 78.86 17.23 45.38
N VAL A 55 79.23 16.17 44.66
CA VAL A 55 78.81 14.81 44.96
C VAL A 55 79.92 14.12 45.74
N SER A 56 79.60 13.63 46.94
CA SER A 56 80.56 12.91 47.76
C SER A 56 81.05 11.65 47.04
N PRO A 57 82.37 11.39 46.98
CA PRO A 57 82.88 10.15 46.40
C PRO A 57 82.63 8.98 47.34
N ALA A 58 82.81 7.76 46.83
CA ALA A 58 82.88 6.57 47.68
C ALA A 58 84.11 6.68 48.61
N HIS A 59 83.93 6.31 49.89
CA HIS A 59 84.98 6.37 50.90
C HIS A 59 84.67 5.38 52.04
N ALA A 60 85.70 4.92 52.74
CA ALA A 60 85.51 4.08 53.93
C ALA A 60 84.63 4.78 54.99
N ALA A 61 83.88 3.99 55.77
CA ALA A 61 83.03 4.52 56.83
C ALA A 61 83.86 5.26 57.89
N GLY A 62 83.30 6.33 58.44
CA GLY A 62 83.96 7.22 59.40
C GLY A 62 84.01 8.68 58.93
N ALA A 63 84.65 9.53 59.75
CA ALA A 63 84.81 10.94 59.44
C ALA A 63 85.85 11.15 58.34
N ALA A 64 85.46 11.79 57.25
CA ALA A 64 86.34 12.17 56.15
C ALA A 64 86.46 13.70 56.08
N ARG A 65 87.70 14.21 56.14
CA ARG A 65 87.97 15.65 56.08
C ARG A 65 87.61 16.23 54.72
N VAL A 66 86.79 17.26 54.69
CA VAL A 66 86.43 17.99 53.48
C VAL A 66 87.44 19.11 53.26
N VAL A 67 88.09 19.12 52.09
CA VAL A 67 89.11 20.10 51.73
C VAL A 67 88.77 20.69 50.37
N VAL A 68 88.82 22.02 50.29
CA VAL A 68 88.71 22.78 49.04
C VAL A 68 90.06 23.42 48.75
N THR A 69 90.54 23.25 47.52
CA THR A 69 91.71 23.95 47.01
C THR A 69 91.29 24.88 45.87
N THR A 70 91.75 26.12 45.92
CA THR A 70 91.63 27.10 44.83
C THR A 70 93.01 27.63 44.47
N ALA A 71 93.11 28.47 43.45
CA ALA A 71 94.37 29.17 43.12
C ALA A 71 94.86 30.10 44.27
N GLY A 72 94.02 30.44 45.24
CA GLY A 72 94.39 31.22 46.42
C GLY A 72 94.93 30.40 47.61
N GLY A 73 94.91 29.06 47.52
CA GLY A 73 95.40 28.16 48.56
C GLY A 73 94.42 27.04 48.92
N THR A 74 94.67 26.36 50.03
CA THR A 74 93.88 25.21 50.52
C THR A 74 93.17 25.55 51.84
N SER A 75 91.93 25.11 52.00
CA SER A 75 91.15 25.31 53.23
C SER A 75 91.73 24.53 54.41
N THR A 76 91.87 25.18 55.56
CA THR A 76 92.49 24.59 56.77
C THR A 76 91.49 24.22 57.87
N GLN A 77 90.21 24.55 57.72
CA GLN A 77 89.19 24.29 58.74
C GLN A 77 88.90 22.78 58.89
N PRO A 78 88.66 22.28 60.11
CA PRO A 78 88.42 20.86 60.37
C PRO A 78 86.96 20.48 60.11
N VAL A 79 86.49 20.65 58.87
CA VAL A 79 85.12 20.30 58.48
C VAL A 79 85.10 18.87 57.94
N ASN A 80 84.31 17.99 58.57
CA ASN A 80 84.25 16.57 58.24
C ASN A 80 82.87 16.18 57.73
N PHE A 81 82.86 15.28 56.74
CA PHE A 81 81.68 14.56 56.31
C PHE A 81 81.75 13.13 56.85
N THR A 82 80.70 12.66 57.51
CA THR A 82 80.67 11.33 58.10
C THR A 82 80.09 10.32 57.11
N TYR A 83 80.93 9.41 56.63
CA TYR A 83 80.48 8.27 55.84
C TYR A 83 79.90 7.20 56.76
N ILE A 84 78.66 6.81 56.51
CA ILE A 84 77.96 5.76 57.27
C ILE A 84 77.76 4.52 56.42
N THR A 85 77.95 3.36 57.03
CA THR A 85 77.64 2.07 56.40
C THR A 85 76.14 1.94 56.26
N VAL A 86 75.66 1.79 55.02
CA VAL A 86 74.24 1.59 54.72
C VAL A 86 73.97 0.10 54.51
N ALA A 87 72.99 -0.43 55.24
CA ALA A 87 72.48 -1.77 55.02
C ALA A 87 71.31 -1.74 54.02
N ALA A 88 71.05 -2.90 53.39
CA ALA A 88 69.89 -3.04 52.52
C ALA A 88 68.58 -2.71 53.29
N PRO A 89 67.56 -2.17 52.61
CA PRO A 89 66.28 -1.85 53.24
C PRO A 89 65.61 -3.12 53.78
N VAL A 90 64.96 -3.04 54.93
CA VAL A 90 64.08 -4.10 55.43
C VAL A 90 62.70 -3.49 55.64
N ILE A 91 61.71 -3.93 54.87
CA ILE A 91 60.32 -3.48 55.03
C ILE A 91 59.54 -4.47 55.90
N THR A 92 58.69 -3.96 56.78
CA THR A 92 57.93 -4.77 57.75
C THR A 92 56.43 -4.68 57.54
N SER A 93 55.92 -3.55 57.03
CA SER A 93 54.50 -3.40 56.70
C SER A 93 54.26 -2.35 55.61
N ILE A 94 53.11 -2.46 54.95
CA ILE A 94 52.57 -1.43 54.05
C ILE A 94 51.13 -1.11 54.42
N SER A 95 50.69 0.12 54.19
CA SER A 95 49.29 0.53 54.35
C SER A 95 48.90 1.61 53.34
N PRO A 96 47.81 1.45 52.57
CA PRO A 96 46.94 0.27 52.51
C PRO A 96 47.61 -0.93 51.81
N THR A 97 47.12 -2.15 52.04
CA THR A 97 47.58 -3.39 51.37
C THR A 97 46.89 -3.65 50.02
N SER A 98 46.00 -2.77 49.59
CA SER A 98 45.34 -2.84 48.28
C SER A 98 45.01 -1.45 47.72
N GLY A 99 44.69 -1.37 46.43
CA GLY A 99 44.25 -0.16 45.75
C GLY A 99 43.70 -0.44 44.34
N PRO A 100 43.21 0.58 43.62
CA PRO A 100 42.59 0.38 42.32
C PRO A 100 43.61 0.03 41.23
N VAL A 101 43.19 -0.73 40.21
CA VAL A 101 44.01 -1.03 39.01
C VAL A 101 44.52 0.21 38.27
N SER A 102 43.84 1.35 38.40
CA SER A 102 44.31 2.63 37.85
C SER A 102 45.54 3.19 38.58
N GLY A 103 45.91 2.64 39.74
CA GLY A 103 46.92 3.20 40.62
C GLY A 103 46.49 4.52 41.25
N GLY A 104 47.48 5.28 41.74
CA GLY A 104 47.32 6.63 42.27
C GLY A 104 47.08 6.73 43.78
N ASN A 105 46.76 5.63 44.46
CA ASN A 105 46.70 5.63 45.92
C ASN A 105 48.12 5.71 46.51
N THR A 106 48.26 6.45 47.61
CA THR A 106 49.51 6.50 48.38
C THR A 106 49.58 5.30 49.32
N VAL A 107 50.73 4.63 49.34
CA VAL A 107 51.06 3.49 50.20
C VAL A 107 52.22 3.88 51.12
N THR A 108 51.97 3.86 52.42
CA THR A 108 52.98 4.07 53.45
C THR A 108 53.71 2.76 53.72
N ILE A 109 55.02 2.76 53.60
CA ILE A 109 55.91 1.62 53.77
C ILE A 109 56.72 1.85 55.04
N ASN A 110 56.63 0.93 56.00
CA ASN A 110 57.38 0.98 57.26
C ASN A 110 58.50 -0.06 57.24
N GLY A 111 59.64 0.26 57.85
CA GLY A 111 60.81 -0.61 57.84
C GLY A 111 62.03 -0.03 58.55
N THR A 112 63.22 -0.48 58.17
CA THR A 112 64.52 0.05 58.60
C THR A 112 65.42 0.30 57.38
N ASN A 113 66.42 1.18 57.53
CA ASN A 113 67.36 1.59 56.49
C ASN A 113 66.72 2.28 55.26
N LEU A 114 65.63 3.01 55.46
CA LEU A 114 64.85 3.63 54.39
C LEU A 114 65.29 5.07 54.03
N GLN A 115 66.17 5.69 54.83
CA GLN A 115 66.61 7.08 54.63
C GLN A 115 67.39 7.31 53.33
N PHE A 116 67.84 6.24 52.67
CA PHE A 116 68.59 6.28 51.41
C PHE A 116 67.86 5.55 50.28
N THR A 117 66.53 5.43 50.35
CA THR A 117 65.74 4.83 49.28
C THR A 117 65.99 5.54 47.94
N THR A 118 66.38 4.77 46.95
CA THR A 118 66.58 5.20 45.57
C THR A 118 65.47 4.72 44.64
N GLY A 119 64.64 3.76 45.08
CA GLY A 119 63.50 3.28 44.31
C GLY A 119 62.48 2.51 45.15
N VAL A 120 61.23 2.54 44.71
CA VAL A 120 60.13 1.71 45.21
C VAL A 120 59.46 1.07 44.01
N THR A 121 59.15 -0.23 44.09
CA THR A 121 58.48 -0.96 43.00
C THR A 121 57.22 -1.68 43.50
N PHE A 122 56.19 -1.71 42.65
CA PHE A 122 54.99 -2.51 42.76
C PHE A 122 55.06 -3.64 41.72
N GLY A 123 55.41 -4.85 42.15
CA GLY A 123 55.81 -5.95 41.29
C GLY A 123 57.09 -5.58 40.54
N THR A 124 57.02 -5.50 39.22
CA THR A 124 58.13 -5.07 38.35
C THR A 124 58.05 -3.59 37.97
N THR A 125 56.99 -2.88 38.35
CA THR A 125 56.74 -1.50 37.91
C THR A 125 57.19 -0.52 38.99
N ALA A 126 57.96 0.51 38.62
CA ALA A 126 58.34 1.56 39.55
C ALA A 126 57.12 2.33 40.07
N ALA A 127 57.14 2.72 41.35
CA ALA A 127 56.14 3.62 41.91
C ALA A 127 56.12 4.93 41.11
N SER A 128 54.92 5.51 40.91
CA SER A 128 54.76 6.77 40.17
C SER A 128 55.56 7.91 40.80
N SER A 129 55.69 7.87 42.13
CA SER A 129 56.57 8.74 42.92
C SER A 129 56.78 8.12 44.29
N PHE A 130 57.84 8.52 45.00
CA PHE A 130 57.99 8.24 46.41
C PHE A 130 58.64 9.40 47.15
N ALA A 131 58.38 9.48 48.46
CA ALA A 131 58.99 10.42 49.37
C ALA A 131 59.57 9.66 50.57
N VAL A 132 60.85 9.88 50.85
CA VAL A 132 61.51 9.38 52.05
C VAL A 132 61.11 10.26 53.21
N LEU A 133 60.36 9.71 54.17
CA LEU A 133 59.84 10.47 55.31
C LEU A 133 60.80 10.39 56.51
N SER A 134 61.44 9.23 56.71
CA SER A 134 62.43 9.00 57.77
C SER A 134 63.30 7.78 57.45
N SER A 135 64.22 7.42 58.36
CA SER A 135 64.96 6.15 58.28
C SER A 135 64.10 4.89 58.42
N THR A 136 62.83 5.05 58.82
CA THR A 136 61.90 3.95 59.06
C THR A 136 60.61 4.04 58.23
N GLN A 137 60.45 5.07 57.39
CA GLN A 137 59.22 5.26 56.62
C GLN A 137 59.43 5.90 55.24
N VAL A 138 58.74 5.35 54.24
CA VAL A 138 58.65 5.88 52.85
C VAL A 138 57.18 5.91 52.45
N ALA A 139 56.72 7.00 51.83
CA ALA A 139 55.42 7.04 51.16
C ALA A 139 55.63 6.86 49.66
N ALA A 140 54.91 5.94 49.02
CA ALA A 140 55.01 5.68 47.59
C ALA A 140 53.63 5.69 46.94
N VAL A 141 53.51 6.27 45.75
CA VAL A 141 52.25 6.27 44.98
C VAL A 141 52.24 5.04 44.09
N ALA A 142 51.23 4.19 44.26
CA ALA A 142 51.07 2.99 43.46
C ALA A 142 50.89 3.35 41.97
N PRO A 143 51.63 2.71 41.05
CA PRO A 143 51.42 2.89 39.63
C PRO A 143 50.12 2.21 39.18
N ALA A 144 49.70 2.44 37.94
CA ALA A 144 48.66 1.63 37.33
C ALA A 144 49.14 0.18 37.20
N GLY A 145 48.25 -0.78 37.44
CA GLY A 145 48.58 -2.21 37.48
C GLY A 145 47.41 -3.09 37.06
N THR A 146 47.69 -4.35 36.75
CA THR A 146 46.68 -5.36 36.46
C THR A 146 45.99 -5.85 37.73
N ALA A 147 44.70 -6.16 37.64
CA ALA A 147 43.93 -6.73 38.75
C ALA A 147 44.60 -8.01 39.28
N GLY A 148 44.63 -8.16 40.61
CA GLY A 148 45.20 -9.31 41.28
C GLY A 148 46.40 -8.98 42.17
N ASN A 149 47.13 -10.02 42.57
CA ASN A 149 48.25 -9.90 43.50
C ASN A 149 49.49 -9.29 42.84
N SER A 150 50.13 -8.41 43.59
CA SER A 150 51.42 -7.79 43.31
C SER A 150 52.24 -7.77 44.61
N THR A 151 53.40 -7.12 44.59
CA THR A 151 54.30 -7.01 45.73
C THR A 151 54.90 -5.62 45.82
N VAL A 152 55.30 -5.17 47.00
CA VAL A 152 56.03 -3.91 47.21
C VAL A 152 57.44 -4.23 47.69
N SER A 153 58.44 -3.58 47.10
CA SER A 153 59.84 -3.62 47.55
C SER A 153 60.48 -2.23 47.47
N VAL A 154 61.54 -2.05 48.27
CA VAL A 154 62.29 -0.79 48.37
C VAL A 154 63.76 -1.06 48.10
N THR A 155 64.39 -0.23 47.29
CA THR A 155 65.80 -0.35 46.90
C THR A 155 66.60 0.85 47.41
N ASN A 156 67.82 0.59 47.89
CA ASN A 156 68.86 1.58 48.11
C ASN A 156 70.18 1.09 47.46
N ALA A 157 71.27 1.85 47.61
CA ALA A 157 72.57 1.49 47.03
C ALA A 157 73.19 0.18 47.58
N ALA A 158 72.76 -0.30 48.75
CA ALA A 158 73.21 -1.55 49.35
C ALA A 158 72.38 -2.77 48.93
N GLY A 159 71.21 -2.58 48.31
CA GLY A 159 70.36 -3.65 47.79
C GLY A 159 68.86 -3.35 47.84
N THR A 160 68.06 -4.39 47.56
CA THR A 160 66.60 -4.35 47.58
C THR A 160 66.07 -5.14 48.77
N SER A 161 65.00 -4.65 49.41
CA SER A 161 64.31 -5.38 50.48
C SER A 161 63.67 -6.69 50.01
N GLY A 162 63.25 -7.52 50.96
CA GLY A 162 62.18 -8.49 50.70
C GLY A 162 60.88 -7.81 50.25
N THR A 163 59.94 -8.61 49.77
CA THR A 163 58.66 -8.11 49.23
C THR A 163 57.51 -8.26 50.23
N ILE A 164 56.60 -7.28 50.27
CA ILE A 164 55.31 -7.38 50.99
C ILE A 164 54.16 -7.46 49.98
N PRO A 165 53.15 -8.33 50.15
CA PRO A 165 52.01 -8.42 49.22
C PRO A 165 51.20 -7.13 49.11
N TYR A 166 50.78 -6.79 47.90
CA TYR A 166 49.87 -5.69 47.60
C TYR A 166 48.87 -6.11 46.53
N THR A 167 47.58 -5.80 46.69
CA THR A 167 46.54 -6.25 45.74
C THR A 167 45.97 -5.08 44.94
N TYR A 168 45.98 -5.20 43.62
CA TYR A 168 45.20 -4.33 42.76
C TYR A 168 43.76 -4.86 42.69
N ASN A 169 42.83 -4.14 43.29
CA ASN A 169 41.40 -4.45 43.29
C ASN A 169 40.85 -4.17 41.90
N GLY A 170 40.60 -5.24 41.13
CA GLY A 170 39.95 -5.17 39.83
C GLY A 170 38.48 -4.78 39.95
N VAL A 171 37.95 -4.15 38.90
CA VAL A 171 36.51 -4.11 38.65
C VAL A 171 36.16 -5.42 37.95
N ALA A 172 35.12 -6.13 38.38
CA ALA A 172 34.68 -7.33 37.66
C ALA A 172 34.19 -6.95 36.26
N ALA A 173 34.48 -7.79 35.26
CA ALA A 173 33.87 -7.64 33.94
C ALA A 173 32.34 -7.67 34.07
N PRO A 174 31.60 -6.88 33.27
CA PRO A 174 30.14 -6.97 33.24
C PRO A 174 29.72 -8.39 32.81
N VAL A 175 28.51 -8.80 33.18
CA VAL A 175 27.91 -10.06 32.73
C VAL A 175 26.66 -9.73 31.93
N ALA A 176 26.53 -10.26 30.71
CA ALA A 176 25.32 -10.16 29.91
C ALA A 176 24.57 -11.50 29.98
N ASN A 177 23.33 -11.47 30.48
CA ASN A 177 22.54 -12.68 30.75
C ASN A 177 21.51 -12.95 29.65
N SER A 178 20.82 -11.91 29.17
CA SER A 178 19.78 -12.04 28.15
C SER A 178 19.72 -10.83 27.23
N VAL A 179 19.17 -11.04 26.03
CA VAL A 179 18.83 -10.01 25.05
C VAL A 179 17.39 -10.22 24.62
N SER A 180 16.57 -9.18 24.61
CA SER A 180 15.16 -9.27 24.24
C SER A 180 14.72 -8.06 23.41
N PRO A 181 14.11 -8.27 22.21
CA PRO A 181 13.99 -9.55 21.51
C PRO A 181 15.34 -10.23 21.21
N ASP A 182 15.35 -11.56 21.14
CA ASP A 182 16.54 -12.39 20.83
C ASP A 182 16.69 -12.69 19.33
N THR A 183 15.74 -12.22 18.52
CA THR A 183 15.75 -12.31 17.07
C THR A 183 15.35 -10.97 16.45
N GLY A 184 15.78 -10.71 15.21
CA GLY A 184 15.36 -9.54 14.45
C GLY A 184 16.00 -9.45 13.06
N PRO A 185 15.73 -8.39 12.30
CA PRO A 185 16.05 -8.29 10.88
C PRO A 185 17.56 -8.28 10.61
N THR A 186 18.00 -8.92 9.52
CA THR A 186 19.39 -8.84 9.00
C THR A 186 19.86 -7.41 8.72
N ALA A 187 18.94 -6.49 8.39
CA ALA A 187 19.25 -5.07 8.21
C ALA A 187 19.62 -4.35 9.53
N GLY A 188 19.33 -4.96 10.69
CA GLY A 188 19.48 -4.32 11.99
C GLY A 188 18.49 -3.17 12.20
N GLY A 189 18.83 -2.25 13.11
CA GLY A 189 18.06 -1.04 13.42
C GLY A 189 16.97 -1.20 14.48
N ASN A 190 16.59 -2.42 14.83
CA ASN A 190 15.71 -2.68 15.97
C ASN A 190 16.45 -2.43 17.30
N THR A 191 15.70 -2.03 18.33
CA THR A 191 16.21 -1.88 19.70
C THR A 191 15.98 -3.17 20.47
N VAL A 192 17.00 -3.62 21.19
CA VAL A 192 16.93 -4.74 22.13
C VAL A 192 17.30 -4.29 23.53
N VAL A 193 16.76 -4.99 24.52
CA VAL A 193 17.07 -4.83 25.94
C VAL A 193 18.04 -5.93 26.34
N ILE A 194 19.22 -5.54 26.81
CA ILE A 194 20.24 -6.44 27.35
C ILE A 194 20.16 -6.38 28.87
N SER A 195 19.93 -7.52 29.51
CA SER A 195 19.89 -7.63 30.98
C SER A 195 21.12 -8.35 31.51
N GLY A 196 21.66 -7.90 32.65
CA GLY A 196 22.92 -8.41 33.18
C GLY A 196 23.36 -7.75 34.48
N THR A 197 24.67 -7.68 34.72
CA THR A 197 25.28 -7.01 35.89
C THR A 197 26.52 -6.21 35.50
N GLY A 198 26.86 -5.17 36.27
CA GLY A 198 28.08 -4.38 36.07
C GLY A 198 28.01 -3.34 34.95
N PHE A 199 26.81 -2.93 34.53
CA PHE A 199 26.61 -2.06 33.35
C PHE A 199 26.78 -0.56 33.60
N THR A 200 26.90 -0.11 34.86
CA THR A 200 26.94 1.33 35.23
C THR A 200 27.93 2.16 34.40
N TYR A 201 29.05 1.55 34.00
CA TYR A 201 30.10 2.19 33.20
C TYR A 201 30.39 1.43 31.90
N ALA A 202 29.38 0.75 31.34
CA ALA A 202 29.55 0.06 30.07
C ALA A 202 30.01 1.06 28.98
N SER A 203 31.11 0.73 28.32
CA SER A 203 31.77 1.56 27.31
C SER A 203 31.55 1.04 25.89
N ALA A 204 31.12 -0.21 25.72
CA ALA A 204 30.75 -0.76 24.41
C ALA A 204 29.74 -1.91 24.53
N VAL A 205 28.90 -2.04 23.51
CA VAL A 205 28.05 -3.21 23.24
C VAL A 205 28.39 -3.72 21.85
N ARG A 206 28.51 -5.05 21.67
CA ARG A 206 28.79 -5.69 20.37
C ARG A 206 27.85 -6.87 20.14
N PHE A 207 27.44 -7.05 18.89
CA PHE A 207 26.72 -8.22 18.38
C PHE A 207 27.71 -9.04 17.55
N GLY A 208 28.27 -10.09 18.13
CA GLY A 208 29.45 -10.77 17.60
C GLY A 208 30.66 -9.84 17.58
N LEU A 209 31.20 -9.58 16.39
CA LEU A 209 32.33 -8.65 16.19
C LEU A 209 31.87 -7.22 15.88
N THR A 210 30.59 -7.01 15.56
CA THR A 210 30.09 -5.72 15.10
C THR A 210 29.59 -4.88 16.28
N PRO A 211 30.08 -3.63 16.46
CA PRO A 211 29.54 -2.73 17.47
C PRO A 211 28.05 -2.45 17.27
N ALA A 212 27.29 -2.32 18.37
CA ALA A 212 25.94 -1.76 18.31
C ALA A 212 25.96 -0.37 17.66
N THR A 213 24.95 -0.02 16.86
CA THR A 213 24.88 1.31 16.22
C THR A 213 24.74 2.41 17.26
N SER A 214 24.06 2.13 18.37
CA SER A 214 24.06 2.93 19.59
C SER A 214 23.64 2.08 20.79
N PHE A 215 23.92 2.55 21.99
CA PHE A 215 23.34 1.98 23.21
C PHE A 215 23.21 3.04 24.30
N THR A 216 22.29 2.80 25.23
CA THR A 216 22.08 3.60 26.43
C THR A 216 22.10 2.69 27.66
N VAL A 217 22.94 3.03 28.63
CA VAL A 217 22.94 2.39 29.95
C VAL A 217 21.75 2.92 30.72
N VAL A 218 20.77 2.05 30.98
CA VAL A 218 19.55 2.41 31.72
C VAL A 218 19.80 2.26 33.23
N SER A 219 20.53 1.22 33.63
CA SER A 219 20.89 0.97 35.03
C SER A 219 22.17 0.11 35.10
N SER A 220 22.59 -0.27 36.32
CA SER A 220 23.68 -1.23 36.52
C SER A 220 23.38 -2.65 35.99
N THR A 221 22.14 -2.92 35.58
CA THR A 221 21.67 -4.24 35.13
C THR A 221 20.95 -4.23 33.78
N VAL A 222 20.69 -3.06 33.18
CA VAL A 222 19.95 -2.93 31.91
C VAL A 222 20.63 -1.98 30.94
N ILE A 223 20.77 -2.42 29.68
CA ILE A 223 21.20 -1.60 28.55
C ILE A 223 20.16 -1.72 27.43
N ASN A 224 19.78 -0.60 26.83
CA ASN A 224 19.06 -0.59 25.56
C ASN A 224 20.09 -0.42 24.44
N ALA A 225 20.10 -1.29 23.44
CA ALA A 225 21.04 -1.24 22.33
C ALA A 225 20.31 -1.32 20.99
N VAL A 226 20.77 -0.54 20.00
CA VAL A 226 20.29 -0.63 18.63
C VAL A 226 21.19 -1.61 17.87
N VAL A 227 20.56 -2.65 17.31
CA VAL A 227 21.23 -3.76 16.66
C VAL A 227 21.85 -3.28 15.33
N PRO A 228 23.12 -3.60 15.04
CA PRO A 228 23.74 -3.27 13.76
C PRO A 228 23.27 -4.23 12.65
N PRO A 229 23.48 -3.90 11.36
CA PRO A 229 23.29 -4.88 10.28
C PRO A 229 24.16 -6.12 10.48
N GLY A 230 23.63 -7.31 10.17
CA GLY A 230 24.32 -8.59 10.40
C GLY A 230 23.59 -9.81 9.84
N GLY A 231 24.12 -11.00 10.13
CA GLY A 231 23.56 -12.27 9.66
C GLY A 231 23.88 -13.44 10.59
N GLY A 232 23.03 -14.47 10.57
CA GLY A 232 23.19 -15.67 11.40
C GLY A 232 22.97 -15.44 12.90
N ALA A 233 23.42 -16.39 13.73
CA ALA A 233 23.38 -16.27 15.18
C ALA A 233 24.71 -15.70 15.70
N VAL A 234 24.64 -14.67 16.55
CA VAL A 234 25.81 -14.02 17.18
C VAL A 234 25.60 -13.87 18.68
N ASN A 235 26.68 -13.87 19.46
CA ASN A 235 26.59 -13.58 20.90
C ASN A 235 26.70 -12.08 21.16
N VAL A 236 25.96 -11.58 22.16
CA VAL A 236 25.98 -10.17 22.56
C VAL A 236 26.94 -9.94 23.72
N PHE A 237 27.88 -9.01 23.55
CA PHE A 237 28.90 -8.71 24.56
C PHE A 237 28.79 -7.28 25.06
N VAL A 238 29.04 -7.08 26.35
CA VAL A 238 29.14 -5.75 26.98
C VAL A 238 30.56 -5.57 27.49
N THR A 239 31.15 -4.40 27.25
CA THR A 239 32.49 -4.04 27.77
C THR A 239 32.34 -2.90 28.77
N GLY A 240 33.03 -3.02 29.90
CA GLY A 240 33.12 -1.99 30.93
C GLY A 240 34.55 -1.91 31.48
N PRO A 241 34.78 -1.18 32.59
CA PRO A 241 36.11 -0.99 33.17
C PRO A 241 36.78 -2.29 33.62
N GLY A 242 35.99 -3.31 33.95
CA GLY A 242 36.47 -4.64 34.30
C GLY A 242 36.78 -5.57 33.13
N GLY A 243 36.65 -5.08 31.89
CA GLY A 243 36.83 -5.87 30.66
C GLY A 243 35.51 -6.15 29.94
N THR A 244 35.54 -7.13 29.03
CA THR A 244 34.37 -7.58 28.27
C THR A 244 33.72 -8.78 28.95
N SER A 245 32.39 -8.87 28.89
CA SER A 245 31.63 -10.00 29.43
C SER A 245 32.09 -11.33 28.85
N THR A 246 32.26 -12.33 29.71
CA THR A 246 32.62 -13.70 29.31
C THR A 246 31.36 -14.49 28.99
N GLY A 247 31.19 -14.91 27.73
CA GLY A 247 29.91 -15.42 27.26
C GLY A 247 28.88 -14.29 27.14
N GLY A 248 27.88 -14.51 26.30
CA GLY A 248 26.85 -13.53 26.01
C GLY A 248 25.61 -14.24 25.47
N PRO A 249 24.41 -13.66 25.64
CA PRO A 249 23.20 -14.23 25.09
C PRO A 249 23.26 -14.22 23.57
N THR A 250 22.69 -15.24 22.94
CA THR A 250 22.61 -15.32 21.48
C THR A 250 21.52 -14.37 20.97
N TYR A 251 21.85 -13.60 19.95
CA TYR A 251 20.93 -12.86 19.11
C TYR A 251 20.97 -13.43 17.69
N THR A 252 19.81 -13.72 17.10
CA THR A 252 19.71 -14.32 15.76
C THR A 252 19.18 -13.31 14.76
N TYR A 253 19.98 -12.99 13.75
CA TYR A 253 19.53 -12.26 12.58
C TYR A 253 18.66 -13.17 11.72
N ALA A 254 17.36 -12.90 11.70
CA ALA A 254 16.40 -13.52 10.81
C ALA A 254 16.26 -12.67 9.54
N THR A 255 16.19 -13.32 8.39
CA THR A 255 15.71 -12.65 7.17
C THR A 255 14.26 -12.28 7.38
N ASP A 256 13.90 -11.04 7.06
CA ASP A 256 12.49 -10.66 7.04
C ASP A 256 11.73 -11.59 6.06
N PRO A 257 10.53 -12.03 6.42
CA PRO A 257 9.73 -12.86 5.52
C PRO A 257 9.39 -12.08 4.24
N ALA A 258 9.48 -12.77 3.10
CA ALA A 258 9.03 -12.23 1.83
C ALA A 258 7.56 -11.76 1.92
N PRO A 259 7.17 -10.75 1.12
CA PRO A 259 5.78 -10.28 1.10
C PRO A 259 4.85 -11.41 0.66
N THR A 260 3.61 -11.39 1.14
CA THR A 260 2.56 -12.30 0.65
C THR A 260 1.37 -11.49 0.20
N ILE A 261 0.72 -11.91 -0.88
CA ILE A 261 -0.53 -11.31 -1.37
C ILE A 261 -1.66 -12.27 -1.00
N THR A 262 -2.70 -11.77 -0.34
CA THR A 262 -3.88 -12.55 0.07
C THR A 262 -5.14 -12.17 -0.69
N GLY A 263 -5.17 -11.01 -1.35
CA GLY A 263 -6.31 -10.60 -2.15
C GLY A 263 -6.12 -9.30 -2.93
N LEU A 264 -6.98 -9.11 -3.92
CA LEU A 264 -7.11 -7.90 -4.72
C LEU A 264 -8.55 -7.37 -4.60
N THR A 265 -8.72 -6.10 -4.26
CA THR A 265 -10.03 -5.43 -4.19
C THR A 265 -9.99 -4.07 -4.90
N PRO A 266 -11.08 -3.55 -5.48
CA PRO A 266 -12.44 -4.12 -5.53
C PRO A 266 -12.60 -5.25 -6.57
N ALA A 267 -11.72 -5.37 -7.56
CA ALA A 267 -11.79 -6.42 -8.58
C ALA A 267 -10.42 -7.05 -8.85
N ALA A 268 -10.41 -8.38 -9.02
CA ALA A 268 -9.25 -9.16 -9.49
C ALA A 268 -9.20 -9.22 -11.03
N SER A 269 -9.86 -8.28 -11.72
CA SER A 269 -9.87 -8.15 -13.17
C SER A 269 -10.04 -6.70 -13.60
N GLY A 270 -9.84 -6.42 -14.89
CA GLY A 270 -10.02 -5.09 -15.48
C GLY A 270 -9.56 -5.00 -16.93
N PRO A 271 -9.60 -3.81 -17.54
CA PRO A 271 -9.40 -3.64 -18.98
C PRO A 271 -7.95 -3.85 -19.40
N VAL A 272 -7.73 -4.41 -20.60
CA VAL A 272 -6.40 -4.52 -21.24
C VAL A 272 -5.67 -3.18 -21.38
N SER A 273 -6.39 -2.05 -21.40
CA SER A 273 -5.81 -0.71 -21.40
C SER A 273 -5.13 -0.33 -20.08
N GLY A 274 -5.38 -1.08 -19.00
CA GLY A 274 -4.95 -0.73 -17.64
C GLY A 274 -5.66 0.51 -17.10
N GLY A 275 -5.10 1.09 -16.05
CA GLY A 275 -5.51 2.35 -15.45
C GLY A 275 -6.48 2.23 -14.27
N ASN A 276 -6.99 1.04 -13.97
CA ASN A 276 -7.81 0.82 -12.78
C ASN A 276 -6.93 0.70 -11.53
N THR A 277 -7.39 1.26 -10.42
CA THR A 277 -6.73 1.11 -9.13
C THR A 277 -7.19 -0.17 -8.46
N VAL A 278 -6.23 -1.00 -8.04
CA VAL A 278 -6.44 -2.18 -7.20
C VAL A 278 -5.78 -1.99 -5.85
N THR A 279 -6.41 -2.51 -4.81
CA THR A 279 -5.88 -2.61 -3.45
C THR A 279 -5.40 -4.03 -3.24
N ILE A 280 -4.09 -4.18 -3.08
CA ILE A 280 -3.38 -5.41 -2.79
C ILE A 280 -3.37 -5.58 -1.27
N ALA A 281 -4.07 -6.60 -0.78
CA ALA A 281 -4.05 -7.02 0.61
C ALA A 281 -3.01 -8.12 0.81
N GLY A 282 -2.32 -8.12 1.96
CA GLY A 282 -1.23 -9.06 2.19
C GLY A 282 -0.54 -8.92 3.54
N SER A 283 0.67 -9.45 3.62
CA SER A 283 1.59 -9.30 4.77
C SER A 283 2.97 -8.87 4.30
N ASN A 284 3.72 -8.20 5.19
CA ASN A 284 5.08 -7.71 4.95
C ASN A 284 5.21 -6.80 3.72
N LEU A 285 4.18 -5.98 3.46
CA LEU A 285 4.13 -5.08 2.29
C LEU A 285 4.85 -3.74 2.51
N ASN A 286 5.28 -3.45 3.75
CA ASN A 286 6.06 -2.25 4.03
C ASN A 286 7.42 -2.31 3.29
N GLY A 287 7.88 -1.16 2.80
CA GLY A 287 9.13 -1.06 2.05
C GLY A 287 9.06 -1.69 0.65
N ALA A 288 7.88 -1.96 0.10
CA ALA A 288 7.73 -2.42 -1.28
C ALA A 288 8.43 -1.45 -2.24
N THR A 289 9.31 -2.01 -3.07
CA THR A 289 10.10 -1.28 -4.08
C THR A 289 9.53 -1.46 -5.48
N ALA A 290 8.73 -2.50 -5.71
CA ALA A 290 8.05 -2.72 -6.98
C ALA A 290 6.71 -3.46 -6.79
N VAL A 291 5.77 -3.15 -7.66
CA VAL A 291 4.54 -3.92 -7.91
C VAL A 291 4.48 -4.18 -9.41
N THR A 292 4.30 -5.44 -9.82
CA THR A 292 4.25 -5.80 -11.25
C THR A 292 3.05 -6.67 -11.57
N PHE A 293 2.53 -6.55 -12.79
CA PHE A 293 1.47 -7.37 -13.38
C PHE A 293 2.04 -8.09 -14.61
N ALA A 294 2.18 -9.42 -14.55
CA ALA A 294 2.88 -10.20 -15.58
C ALA A 294 4.29 -9.66 -15.93
N GLY A 295 5.01 -9.15 -14.92
CA GLY A 295 6.34 -8.55 -15.08
C GLY A 295 6.36 -7.09 -15.56
N ILE A 296 5.22 -6.52 -15.96
CA ILE A 296 5.11 -5.09 -16.28
C ILE A 296 4.90 -4.30 -14.98
N ALA A 297 5.70 -3.26 -14.76
CA ALA A 297 5.57 -2.41 -13.58
C ALA A 297 4.20 -1.72 -13.53
N ALA A 298 3.59 -1.68 -12.34
CA ALA A 298 2.41 -0.86 -12.09
C ALA A 298 2.68 0.61 -12.47
N SER A 299 1.69 1.29 -13.04
CA SER A 299 1.85 2.71 -13.44
C SER A 299 2.16 3.60 -12.23
N SER A 300 1.62 3.25 -11.07
CA SER A 300 2.02 3.79 -9.77
C SER A 300 1.56 2.83 -8.67
N PHE A 301 2.14 2.95 -7.47
CA PHE A 301 1.60 2.33 -6.27
C PHE A 301 1.88 3.19 -5.04
N THR A 302 1.12 2.94 -3.97
CA THR A 302 1.26 3.61 -2.68
C THR A 302 1.09 2.59 -1.58
N ILE A 303 2.05 2.55 -0.65
CA ILE A 303 2.00 1.69 0.52
C ILE A 303 1.14 2.39 1.57
N LEU A 304 0.01 1.79 1.94
CA LEU A 304 -0.90 2.36 2.94
C LEU A 304 -0.58 1.83 4.33
N SER A 305 -0.19 0.57 4.43
CA SER A 305 0.17 -0.10 5.68
C SER A 305 1.07 -1.31 5.41
N PRO A 306 1.60 -1.98 6.44
CA PRO A 306 2.29 -3.26 6.27
C PRO A 306 1.46 -4.38 5.64
N THR A 307 0.14 -4.19 5.50
CA THR A 307 -0.80 -5.18 4.97
C THR A 307 -1.58 -4.70 3.74
N GLN A 308 -1.32 -3.47 3.25
CA GLN A 308 -2.09 -2.90 2.15
C GLN A 308 -1.26 -1.98 1.25
N ILE A 309 -1.37 -2.21 -0.06
CA ILE A 309 -0.85 -1.35 -1.14
C ILE A 309 -1.98 -1.01 -2.10
N THR A 310 -2.10 0.24 -2.54
CA THR A 310 -2.90 0.59 -3.73
C THR A 310 -1.98 0.69 -4.94
N ALA A 311 -2.33 0.05 -6.06
CA ALA A 311 -1.57 0.08 -7.30
C ALA A 311 -2.48 0.38 -8.50
N VAL A 312 -1.97 1.15 -9.45
CA VAL A 312 -2.65 1.39 -10.74
C VAL A 312 -2.14 0.38 -11.75
N THR A 313 -3.04 -0.42 -12.30
CA THR A 313 -2.71 -1.48 -13.25
C THR A 313 -2.09 -0.87 -14.53
N PRO A 314 -1.01 -1.45 -15.06
CA PRO A 314 -0.47 -1.05 -16.35
C PRO A 314 -1.35 -1.59 -17.49
N ALA A 315 -1.10 -1.12 -18.72
CA ALA A 315 -1.64 -1.79 -19.90
C ALA A 315 -1.07 -3.21 -20.02
N GLY A 316 -1.90 -4.15 -20.48
CA GLY A 316 -1.57 -5.58 -20.52
C GLY A 316 -2.24 -6.32 -21.66
N THR A 317 -1.93 -7.61 -21.76
CA THR A 317 -2.54 -8.54 -22.73
C THR A 317 -3.72 -9.26 -22.08
N ALA A 318 -4.79 -9.54 -22.83
CA ALA A 318 -5.93 -10.29 -22.32
C ALA A 318 -5.51 -11.66 -21.75
N GLY A 319 -6.08 -12.03 -20.60
CA GLY A 319 -5.77 -13.25 -19.86
C GLY A 319 -5.21 -12.99 -18.46
N THR A 320 -4.79 -14.06 -17.79
CA THR A 320 -4.25 -14.01 -16.42
C THR A 320 -2.86 -13.39 -16.39
N ALA A 321 -2.69 -12.38 -15.55
CA ALA A 321 -1.45 -11.73 -15.21
C ALA A 321 -1.10 -11.96 -13.74
N SER A 322 0.09 -12.49 -13.49
CA SER A 322 0.58 -12.70 -12.13
C SER A 322 0.99 -11.36 -11.50
N VAL A 323 0.35 -11.01 -10.38
CA VAL A 323 0.67 -9.85 -9.56
C VAL A 323 1.75 -10.23 -8.56
N LEU A 324 2.82 -9.44 -8.51
CA LEU A 324 3.92 -9.61 -7.59
C LEU A 324 4.21 -8.31 -6.86
N VAL A 325 4.56 -8.41 -5.58
CA VAL A 325 5.12 -7.31 -4.79
C VAL A 325 6.56 -7.68 -4.43
N THR A 326 7.49 -6.77 -4.66
CA THR A 326 8.91 -6.93 -4.27
C THR A 326 9.22 -5.96 -3.14
N THR A 327 9.83 -6.47 -2.07
CA THR A 327 10.42 -5.70 -0.97
C THR A 327 11.90 -6.07 -0.86
N PRO A 328 12.71 -5.37 -0.04
CA PRO A 328 14.08 -5.77 0.26
C PRO A 328 14.19 -7.19 0.85
N ALA A 329 13.12 -7.71 1.46
CA ALA A 329 13.03 -9.04 2.04
C ALA A 329 12.78 -10.15 1.00
N GLY A 330 12.40 -9.80 -0.23
CA GLY A 330 12.13 -10.75 -1.31
C GLY A 330 10.93 -10.35 -2.17
N THR A 331 10.52 -11.24 -3.08
CA THR A 331 9.33 -11.07 -3.91
C THR A 331 8.24 -12.03 -3.46
N SER A 332 6.98 -11.60 -3.52
CA SER A 332 5.83 -12.41 -3.13
C SER A 332 5.64 -13.59 -4.08
N THR A 333 4.85 -14.56 -3.65
CA THR A 333 4.21 -15.47 -4.60
C THR A 333 3.23 -14.70 -5.49
N GLY A 334 3.02 -15.19 -6.70
CA GLY A 334 2.06 -14.61 -7.64
C GLY A 334 0.63 -14.65 -7.12
N PHE A 335 -0.13 -13.60 -7.40
CA PHE A 335 -1.58 -13.58 -7.24
C PHE A 335 -2.24 -13.28 -8.59
N ASP A 336 -3.34 -13.95 -8.92
CA ASP A 336 -3.94 -13.83 -10.24
C ASP A 336 -4.76 -12.53 -10.39
N TYR A 337 -4.47 -11.79 -11.45
CA TYR A 337 -5.27 -10.67 -11.93
C TYR A 337 -5.61 -10.92 -13.41
N THR A 338 -6.86 -10.73 -13.83
CA THR A 338 -7.27 -11.03 -15.22
C THR A 338 -7.48 -9.75 -16.03
N TYR A 339 -6.70 -9.55 -17.09
CA TYR A 339 -6.98 -8.53 -18.08
C TYR A 339 -8.08 -9.02 -19.04
N ILE A 340 -9.12 -8.21 -19.20
CA ILE A 340 -10.30 -8.49 -20.02
C ILE A 340 -10.31 -7.51 -21.20
N ALA A 341 -10.53 -8.04 -22.41
CA ALA A 341 -10.64 -7.22 -23.61
C ALA A 341 -11.95 -6.40 -23.58
N ALA A 342 -11.92 -5.19 -24.17
CA ALA A 342 -13.12 -4.38 -24.31
C ALA A 342 -14.19 -5.11 -25.15
N PRO A 343 -15.49 -4.85 -24.89
CA PRO A 343 -16.57 -5.44 -25.67
C PRO A 343 -16.44 -5.01 -27.14
N ALA A 344 -16.65 -5.93 -28.07
CA ALA A 344 -16.59 -5.67 -29.51
C ALA A 344 -17.93 -6.03 -30.17
N PRO A 345 -18.98 -5.21 -29.94
CA PRO A 345 -20.27 -5.44 -30.57
C PRO A 345 -20.20 -5.15 -32.07
N THR A 346 -20.85 -6.00 -32.87
CA THR A 346 -20.84 -5.96 -34.34
C THR A 346 -22.15 -5.47 -34.93
N ALA A 347 -23.30 -5.78 -34.31
CA ALA A 347 -24.61 -5.35 -34.80
C ALA A 347 -25.69 -5.33 -33.72
N VAL A 348 -26.70 -4.47 -33.90
CA VAL A 348 -28.01 -4.58 -33.24
C VAL A 348 -28.97 -5.26 -34.21
N VAL A 349 -29.42 -6.47 -33.89
CA VAL A 349 -30.46 -7.19 -34.64
C VAL A 349 -31.78 -6.45 -34.42
N SER A 350 -32.34 -5.93 -35.52
CA SER A 350 -33.36 -4.87 -35.54
C SER A 350 -32.78 -3.54 -35.07
N SER A 351 -32.24 -2.74 -35.99
CA SER A 351 -31.60 -1.44 -35.69
C SER A 351 -32.57 -0.27 -35.50
N GLU A 352 -33.88 -0.56 -35.46
CA GLU A 352 -34.94 0.43 -35.27
C GLU A 352 -36.00 -0.08 -34.29
N GLY A 353 -36.65 0.84 -33.56
CA GLY A 353 -37.73 0.54 -32.61
C GLY A 353 -38.46 1.80 -32.19
N VAL A 354 -39.58 1.65 -31.48
CA VAL A 354 -40.43 2.81 -31.16
C VAL A 354 -39.85 3.67 -30.05
N ALA A 355 -40.05 4.99 -30.15
CA ALA A 355 -39.68 5.98 -29.15
C ALA A 355 -40.25 5.70 -27.74
N ALA A 356 -41.36 4.96 -27.65
CA ALA A 356 -41.93 4.52 -26.37
C ALA A 356 -41.03 3.49 -25.64
N GLY A 357 -40.10 2.85 -26.34
CA GLY A 357 -39.29 1.73 -25.83
C GLY A 357 -40.07 0.43 -25.73
N GLY A 358 -39.44 -0.59 -25.15
CA GLY A 358 -40.03 -1.91 -24.91
C GLY A 358 -39.74 -2.96 -25.99
N ASN A 359 -39.18 -2.57 -27.14
CA ASN A 359 -38.69 -3.54 -28.13
C ASN A 359 -37.54 -4.35 -27.55
N ILE A 360 -37.57 -5.67 -27.73
CA ILE A 360 -36.42 -6.55 -27.47
C ILE A 360 -35.56 -6.54 -28.73
N VAL A 361 -34.30 -6.18 -28.58
CA VAL A 361 -33.29 -6.16 -29.64
C VAL A 361 -32.07 -6.94 -29.19
N THR A 362 -31.47 -7.69 -30.10
CA THR A 362 -30.31 -8.54 -29.77
C THR A 362 -29.05 -7.88 -30.27
N ILE A 363 -28.09 -7.63 -29.38
CA ILE A 363 -26.77 -7.15 -29.75
C ILE A 363 -25.84 -8.35 -29.92
N THR A 364 -25.22 -8.47 -31.09
CA THR A 364 -24.25 -9.52 -31.40
C THR A 364 -22.83 -8.96 -31.41
N GLY A 365 -21.82 -9.80 -31.15
CA GLY A 365 -20.42 -9.38 -31.11
C GLY A 365 -19.49 -10.41 -30.48
N THR A 366 -18.41 -9.94 -29.86
CA THR A 366 -17.50 -10.72 -29.01
C THR A 366 -17.16 -9.97 -27.73
N ASN A 367 -16.69 -10.70 -26.70
CA ASN A 367 -16.39 -10.15 -25.36
C ASN A 367 -17.62 -9.47 -24.73
N LEU A 368 -18.82 -10.02 -24.95
CA LEU A 368 -20.06 -9.49 -24.38
C LEU A 368 -20.44 -10.15 -23.06
N ASP A 369 -19.75 -11.24 -22.68
CA ASP A 369 -19.95 -11.86 -21.38
C ASP A 369 -19.56 -10.89 -20.25
N GLY A 370 -20.27 -10.95 -19.13
CA GLY A 370 -20.09 -10.02 -18.02
C GLY A 370 -20.49 -8.57 -18.33
N THR A 371 -21.33 -8.30 -19.34
CA THR A 371 -21.92 -6.98 -19.56
C THR A 371 -22.56 -6.45 -18.27
N THR A 372 -22.16 -5.26 -17.85
CA THR A 372 -22.64 -4.56 -16.64
C THR A 372 -23.52 -3.37 -16.98
N GLY A 373 -23.56 -2.94 -18.24
CA GLY A 373 -24.42 -1.85 -18.66
C GLY A 373 -24.59 -1.77 -20.16
N VAL A 374 -25.83 -1.51 -20.59
CA VAL A 374 -26.17 -1.11 -21.96
C VAL A 374 -26.89 0.22 -21.90
N LYS A 375 -26.53 1.17 -22.78
CA LYS A 375 -27.18 2.48 -22.88
C LYS A 375 -27.48 2.85 -24.32
N PHE A 376 -28.58 3.55 -24.52
CA PHE A 376 -28.95 4.22 -25.76
C PHE A 376 -28.81 5.73 -25.52
N GLY A 377 -27.80 6.35 -26.13
CA GLY A 377 -27.35 7.68 -25.76
C GLY A 377 -26.90 7.71 -24.29
N THR A 378 -27.61 8.49 -23.48
CA THR A 378 -27.37 8.56 -22.03
C THR A 378 -28.32 7.69 -21.21
N THR A 379 -29.33 7.08 -21.84
CA THR A 379 -30.41 6.36 -21.15
C THR A 379 -30.05 4.90 -20.97
N THR A 380 -30.09 4.41 -19.73
CA THR A 380 -29.82 3.01 -19.39
C THR A 380 -30.94 2.09 -19.89
N ALA A 381 -30.56 0.97 -20.48
CA ALA A 381 -31.45 -0.12 -20.88
C ALA A 381 -31.36 -1.30 -19.91
N SER A 382 -32.44 -2.05 -19.77
CA SER A 382 -32.39 -3.39 -19.16
C SER A 382 -31.97 -4.41 -20.20
N PHE A 383 -31.22 -5.43 -19.78
CA PHE A 383 -30.66 -6.43 -20.69
C PHE A 383 -30.51 -7.77 -19.99
N THR A 384 -30.36 -8.81 -20.80
CA THR A 384 -30.00 -10.17 -20.40
C THR A 384 -28.80 -10.59 -21.24
N VAL A 385 -27.74 -11.03 -20.60
CA VAL A 385 -26.58 -11.58 -21.30
C VAL A 385 -26.88 -13.03 -21.64
N ALA A 386 -26.99 -13.35 -22.93
CA ALA A 386 -27.28 -14.71 -23.39
C ALA A 386 -25.99 -15.52 -23.55
N SER A 387 -24.92 -14.90 -24.08
CA SER A 387 -23.59 -15.52 -24.23
C SER A 387 -22.51 -14.45 -24.43
N ASP A 388 -21.25 -14.88 -24.58
CA ASP A 388 -20.16 -13.97 -24.95
C ASP A 388 -20.34 -13.28 -26.31
N THR A 389 -21.24 -13.80 -27.14
CA THR A 389 -21.52 -13.26 -28.48
C THR A 389 -22.88 -12.59 -28.60
N GLU A 390 -23.69 -12.58 -27.53
CA GLU A 390 -25.10 -12.19 -27.62
C GLU A 390 -25.65 -11.58 -26.32
N VAL A 391 -26.25 -10.39 -26.43
CA VAL A 391 -26.95 -9.68 -25.35
C VAL A 391 -28.31 -9.23 -25.83
N ASP A 392 -29.38 -9.72 -25.19
CA ASP A 392 -30.74 -9.25 -25.44
C ASP A 392 -31.01 -8.00 -24.62
N VAL A 393 -31.56 -6.97 -25.24
CA VAL A 393 -31.74 -5.65 -24.65
C VAL A 393 -33.17 -5.19 -24.86
N VAL A 394 -33.80 -4.74 -23.78
CA VAL A 394 -35.09 -4.04 -23.87
C VAL A 394 -34.80 -2.56 -24.07
N THR A 395 -35.15 -2.04 -25.24
CA THR A 395 -34.97 -0.63 -25.59
C THR A 395 -35.69 0.27 -24.57
N PRO A 396 -35.02 1.32 -24.05
CA PRO A 396 -35.67 2.28 -23.16
C PRO A 396 -36.54 3.26 -23.96
N ALA A 397 -37.45 3.96 -23.28
CA ALA A 397 -38.12 5.11 -23.89
C ALA A 397 -37.10 6.19 -24.24
N HIS A 398 -37.20 6.76 -25.44
CA HIS A 398 -36.26 7.75 -25.96
C HIS A 398 -36.95 8.69 -26.96
N VAL A 399 -36.39 9.88 -27.17
CA VAL A 399 -36.85 10.77 -28.24
C VAL A 399 -36.56 10.17 -29.63
N VAL A 400 -37.40 10.49 -30.60
CA VAL A 400 -37.24 10.07 -32.00
C VAL A 400 -35.89 10.53 -32.54
N GLY A 401 -35.19 9.64 -33.27
CA GLY A 401 -33.91 9.90 -33.90
C GLY A 401 -32.87 8.81 -33.65
N MET A 402 -31.70 8.97 -34.28
CA MET A 402 -30.60 8.03 -34.16
C MET A 402 -29.73 8.33 -32.94
N VAL A 403 -29.44 7.30 -32.14
CA VAL A 403 -28.62 7.42 -30.94
C VAL A 403 -27.50 6.38 -30.91
N PRO A 404 -26.35 6.69 -30.29
CA PRO A 404 -25.31 5.70 -30.09
C PRO A 404 -25.74 4.65 -29.07
N VAL A 405 -25.34 3.40 -29.27
CA VAL A 405 -25.52 2.30 -28.33
C VAL A 405 -24.17 2.00 -27.70
N SER A 406 -24.10 2.08 -26.38
CA SER A 406 -22.89 1.74 -25.64
C SER A 406 -23.08 0.49 -24.79
N ILE A 407 -22.09 -0.40 -24.83
CA ILE A 407 -22.01 -1.61 -24.00
C ILE A 407 -20.79 -1.51 -23.10
N THR A 408 -20.97 -1.80 -21.82
CA THR A 408 -19.93 -1.79 -20.81
C THR A 408 -19.78 -3.17 -20.21
N THR A 409 -18.54 -3.66 -20.17
CA THR A 409 -18.12 -4.88 -19.45
C THR A 409 -16.97 -4.49 -18.51
N PRO A 410 -16.47 -5.40 -17.64
CA PRO A 410 -15.24 -5.19 -16.90
C PRO A 410 -14.01 -4.90 -17.80
N GLY A 411 -14.05 -5.28 -19.08
CA GLY A 411 -13.03 -4.98 -20.08
C GLY A 411 -13.08 -3.55 -20.63
N GLY A 412 -14.10 -2.76 -20.27
CA GLY A 412 -14.27 -1.36 -20.69
C GLY A 412 -15.61 -1.10 -21.36
N THR A 413 -15.74 0.06 -22.00
CA THR A 413 -16.96 0.49 -22.71
C THR A 413 -16.67 0.63 -24.20
N ASN A 414 -17.60 0.16 -25.03
CA ASN A 414 -17.62 0.37 -26.48
C ASN A 414 -18.91 1.11 -26.87
N ASN A 415 -18.84 2.04 -27.80
CA ASN A 415 -19.95 2.88 -28.28
C ASN A 415 -20.02 2.98 -29.82
N SER A 416 -19.59 1.93 -30.53
CA SER A 416 -19.52 1.89 -32.00
C SER A 416 -20.86 1.71 -32.70
N LEU A 417 -21.89 1.21 -32.01
CA LEU A 417 -23.20 0.91 -32.58
C LEU A 417 -24.14 2.10 -32.48
N SER A 418 -25.21 2.08 -33.30
CA SER A 418 -26.29 3.07 -33.28
C SER A 418 -27.65 2.41 -33.43
N PHE A 419 -28.70 3.07 -32.94
CA PHE A 419 -30.08 2.62 -33.01
C PHE A 419 -31.02 3.78 -33.34
N SER A 420 -32.02 3.53 -34.19
CA SER A 420 -33.00 4.54 -34.61
C SER A 420 -34.31 4.40 -33.84
N PHE A 421 -34.66 5.41 -33.05
CA PHE A 421 -35.97 5.51 -32.44
C PHE A 421 -36.95 6.16 -33.41
N VAL A 422 -37.99 5.43 -33.80
CA VAL A 422 -39.05 5.88 -34.71
C VAL A 422 -40.35 6.16 -33.94
N PRO A 423 -41.26 7.02 -34.43
CA PRO A 423 -42.58 7.17 -33.84
C PRO A 423 -43.39 5.86 -33.96
N SER A 424 -44.31 5.63 -33.01
CA SER A 424 -45.28 4.52 -33.13
C SER A 424 -46.19 4.73 -34.34
N PRO A 425 -46.64 3.65 -35.01
CA PRO A 425 -47.63 3.77 -36.07
C PRO A 425 -48.94 4.34 -35.52
N VAL A 426 -49.57 5.23 -36.28
CA VAL A 426 -50.84 5.85 -35.88
C VAL A 426 -51.85 5.70 -37.01
N ILE A 427 -53.02 5.15 -36.69
CA ILE A 427 -54.19 5.19 -37.56
C ILE A 427 -54.91 6.53 -37.32
N GLY A 428 -55.04 7.30 -38.39
CA GLY A 428 -55.81 8.54 -38.44
C GLY A 428 -57.27 8.30 -38.81
N SER A 429 -57.55 7.47 -39.83
CA SER A 429 -58.91 7.11 -40.24
C SER A 429 -58.99 5.76 -40.93
N VAL A 430 -60.20 5.18 -40.94
CA VAL A 430 -60.55 3.94 -41.65
C VAL A 430 -61.79 4.22 -42.50
N THR A 431 -61.77 3.86 -43.78
CA THR A 431 -62.92 4.06 -44.69
C THR A 431 -63.08 2.88 -45.66
N PRO A 432 -64.26 2.22 -45.69
CA PRO A 432 -65.39 2.41 -44.78
C PRO A 432 -65.06 1.95 -43.35
N ALA A 433 -65.73 2.51 -42.34
CA ALA A 433 -65.55 2.17 -40.93
C ALA A 433 -66.48 1.03 -40.46
N SER A 434 -67.24 0.42 -41.37
CA SER A 434 -68.15 -0.69 -41.11
C SER A 434 -68.27 -1.62 -42.33
N GLY A 435 -68.76 -2.84 -42.10
CA GLY A 435 -68.98 -3.84 -43.13
C GLY A 435 -69.85 -5.03 -42.64
N PRO A 436 -70.24 -5.95 -43.54
CA PRO A 436 -71.01 -7.16 -43.20
C PRO A 436 -70.27 -8.08 -42.23
N ILE A 437 -71.01 -8.80 -41.37
CA ILE A 437 -70.49 -9.88 -40.51
C ILE A 437 -69.76 -10.99 -41.29
N GLY A 438 -70.05 -11.14 -42.59
CA GLY A 438 -69.37 -12.09 -43.48
C GLY A 438 -67.94 -11.70 -43.87
N GLY A 439 -67.52 -10.46 -43.61
CA GLY A 439 -66.20 -9.95 -44.00
C GLY A 439 -66.16 -9.37 -45.41
N ASP A 440 -65.00 -9.47 -46.07
CA ASP A 440 -64.73 -9.04 -47.44
C ASP A 440 -64.86 -7.53 -47.73
N THR A 441 -64.92 -6.70 -46.68
CA THR A 441 -64.89 -5.24 -46.83
C THR A 441 -63.45 -4.78 -47.00
N VAL A 442 -63.12 -4.20 -48.16
CA VAL A 442 -61.84 -3.53 -48.37
C VAL A 442 -61.87 -2.16 -47.72
N VAL A 443 -61.11 -1.99 -46.64
CA VAL A 443 -60.95 -0.72 -45.93
C VAL A 443 -59.66 -0.04 -46.32
N THR A 444 -59.71 1.27 -46.52
CA THR A 444 -58.54 2.14 -46.64
C THR A 444 -58.23 2.73 -45.27
N ILE A 445 -57.04 2.45 -44.76
CA ILE A 445 -56.52 2.93 -43.49
C ILE A 445 -55.51 4.04 -43.80
N THR A 446 -55.78 5.25 -43.32
CA THR A 446 -54.84 6.38 -43.44
C THR A 446 -54.24 6.74 -42.10
N GLY A 447 -52.99 7.19 -42.09
CA GLY A 447 -52.24 7.37 -40.84
C GLY A 447 -50.80 7.86 -41.04
N ALA A 448 -49.91 7.47 -40.13
CA ALA A 448 -48.47 7.71 -40.19
C ALA A 448 -47.70 6.49 -39.68
N GLY A 449 -46.49 6.25 -40.19
CA GLY A 449 -45.65 5.12 -39.79
C GLY A 449 -46.15 3.77 -40.29
N LEU A 450 -46.90 3.74 -41.41
CA LEU A 450 -47.55 2.53 -41.94
C LEU A 450 -46.71 1.80 -43.01
N ILE A 451 -45.54 2.31 -43.40
CA ILE A 451 -44.78 1.73 -44.54
C ILE A 451 -44.23 0.32 -44.25
N ASN A 452 -44.01 -0.01 -42.97
CA ASN A 452 -43.47 -1.30 -42.51
C ASN A 452 -44.55 -2.18 -41.84
N THR A 453 -45.80 -2.07 -42.29
CA THR A 453 -46.89 -2.94 -41.81
C THR A 453 -46.58 -4.40 -42.12
N LEU A 454 -46.65 -5.22 -41.07
CA LEU A 454 -46.51 -6.67 -41.11
C LEU A 454 -47.87 -7.36 -41.12
N ASP A 455 -48.87 -6.81 -40.44
CA ASP A 455 -50.22 -7.35 -40.39
C ASP A 455 -51.25 -6.25 -40.05
N VAL A 456 -52.52 -6.53 -40.35
CA VAL A 456 -53.67 -5.70 -39.97
C VAL A 456 -54.68 -6.60 -39.27
N PHE A 457 -55.07 -6.26 -38.04
CA PHE A 457 -56.02 -7.04 -37.26
C PHE A 457 -57.36 -6.34 -37.13
N PHE A 458 -58.43 -7.13 -37.16
CA PHE A 458 -59.79 -6.75 -36.79
C PHE A 458 -60.15 -7.50 -35.49
N GLY A 459 -59.83 -6.88 -34.36
CA GLY A 459 -59.84 -7.49 -33.03
C GLY A 459 -58.63 -8.39 -32.88
N THR A 460 -58.86 -9.68 -32.70
CA THR A 460 -57.79 -10.70 -32.63
C THR A 460 -57.63 -11.47 -33.94
N THR A 461 -58.41 -11.15 -34.98
CA THR A 461 -58.42 -11.88 -36.26
C THR A 461 -57.68 -11.07 -37.31
N ALA A 462 -56.67 -11.65 -37.96
CA ALA A 462 -55.93 -11.02 -39.04
C ALA A 462 -56.85 -10.74 -40.25
N ALA A 463 -56.56 -9.66 -40.97
CA ALA A 463 -57.18 -9.35 -42.25
C ALA A 463 -56.95 -10.49 -43.25
N THR A 464 -57.92 -10.74 -44.13
CA THR A 464 -57.78 -11.81 -45.14
C THR A 464 -56.76 -11.46 -46.22
N ALA A 465 -56.54 -10.16 -46.44
CA ALA A 465 -55.47 -9.61 -47.25
C ALA A 465 -55.19 -8.16 -46.81
N PHE A 466 -53.98 -7.66 -47.05
CA PHE A 466 -53.68 -6.24 -46.97
C PHE A 466 -52.65 -5.83 -48.02
N THR A 467 -52.53 -4.53 -48.27
CA THR A 467 -51.54 -3.95 -49.19
C THR A 467 -51.05 -2.64 -48.60
N VAL A 468 -49.73 -2.53 -48.46
CA VAL A 468 -49.07 -1.29 -48.04
C VAL A 468 -48.86 -0.42 -49.26
N ILE A 469 -49.44 0.79 -49.25
CA ILE A 469 -49.38 1.73 -50.38
C ILE A 469 -48.30 2.79 -50.12
N SER A 470 -48.27 3.34 -48.90
CA SER A 470 -47.29 4.35 -48.49
C SER A 470 -47.17 4.40 -46.97
N ASP A 471 -46.29 5.25 -46.43
CA ASP A 471 -46.19 5.48 -44.99
C ASP A 471 -47.48 6.01 -44.35
N ASN A 472 -48.38 6.56 -45.17
CA ASN A 472 -49.64 7.12 -44.72
C ASN A 472 -50.85 6.30 -45.16
N THR A 473 -50.69 5.16 -45.83
CA THR A 473 -51.84 4.42 -46.39
C THR A 473 -51.61 2.91 -46.50
N VAL A 474 -52.54 2.14 -45.93
CA VAL A 474 -52.65 0.68 -46.07
C VAL A 474 -54.09 0.34 -46.43
N THR A 475 -54.31 -0.61 -47.34
CA THR A 475 -55.64 -1.20 -47.56
C THR A 475 -55.69 -2.59 -46.94
N ALA A 476 -56.79 -2.96 -46.30
CA ALA A 476 -56.98 -4.29 -45.72
C ALA A 476 -58.39 -4.82 -45.99
N THR A 477 -58.54 -6.14 -46.12
CA THR A 477 -59.83 -6.79 -46.31
C THR A 477 -60.28 -7.40 -44.98
N SER A 478 -61.43 -6.97 -44.49
CA SER A 478 -61.99 -7.43 -43.21
C SER A 478 -62.25 -8.94 -43.24
N PRO A 479 -61.86 -9.71 -42.21
CA PRO A 479 -62.27 -11.10 -42.06
C PRO A 479 -63.77 -11.19 -41.68
N ALA A 480 -64.32 -12.40 -41.66
CA ALA A 480 -65.62 -12.64 -41.05
C ALA A 480 -65.56 -12.37 -39.53
N GLY A 481 -66.60 -11.76 -38.97
CA GLY A 481 -66.63 -11.30 -37.58
C GLY A 481 -68.04 -11.30 -36.98
N ALA A 482 -68.12 -11.27 -35.64
CA ALA A 482 -69.39 -11.14 -34.94
C ALA A 482 -69.93 -9.70 -35.02
N ALA A 483 -71.25 -9.55 -35.07
CA ALA A 483 -71.90 -8.24 -35.05
C ALA A 483 -71.45 -7.38 -33.85
N GLY A 484 -71.15 -6.10 -34.10
CA GLY A 484 -70.64 -5.17 -33.09
C GLY A 484 -69.33 -4.49 -33.50
N THR A 485 -68.78 -3.69 -32.58
CA THR A 485 -67.52 -2.96 -32.80
C THR A 485 -66.32 -3.82 -32.44
N THR A 486 -65.28 -3.78 -33.28
CA THR A 486 -63.97 -4.37 -33.01
C THR A 486 -62.86 -3.32 -33.19
N ALA A 487 -61.73 -3.54 -32.53
CA ALA A 487 -60.55 -2.68 -32.73
C ALA A 487 -59.85 -3.07 -34.04
N LEU A 488 -59.63 -2.12 -34.93
CA LEU A 488 -58.78 -2.30 -36.09
C LEU A 488 -57.38 -1.80 -35.75
N THR A 489 -56.37 -2.67 -35.76
CA THR A 489 -54.98 -2.29 -35.51
C THR A 489 -54.10 -2.63 -36.70
N VAL A 490 -53.07 -1.82 -36.90
CA VAL A 490 -51.96 -2.10 -37.81
C VAL A 490 -50.74 -2.46 -36.97
N ASP A 491 -50.19 -3.65 -37.22
CA ASP A 491 -48.93 -4.09 -36.62
C ASP A 491 -47.79 -3.82 -37.59
N THR A 492 -46.75 -3.17 -37.08
CA THR A 492 -45.49 -2.94 -37.79
C THR A 492 -44.38 -3.70 -37.10
N ALA A 493 -43.21 -3.80 -37.74
CA ALA A 493 -42.02 -4.37 -37.11
C ALA A 493 -41.64 -3.68 -35.78
N SER A 494 -42.05 -2.42 -35.58
CA SER A 494 -41.67 -1.62 -34.41
C SER A 494 -42.75 -1.60 -33.32
N ALA A 495 -44.04 -1.58 -33.66
CA ALA A 495 -45.15 -1.59 -32.69
C ALA A 495 -46.53 -1.81 -33.35
N THR A 496 -47.53 -2.05 -32.50
CA THR A 496 -48.96 -1.97 -32.81
C THR A 496 -49.46 -0.53 -32.75
N SER A 497 -50.30 -0.15 -33.71
CA SER A 497 -50.93 1.18 -33.77
C SER A 497 -51.91 1.45 -32.61
N ASN A 498 -52.37 2.70 -32.49
CA ASN A 498 -53.34 3.16 -31.49
C ASN A 498 -54.74 2.50 -31.55
N GLY A 499 -55.05 1.76 -32.62
CA GLY A 499 -56.36 1.13 -32.81
C GLY A 499 -57.43 2.12 -33.30
N ALA A 500 -58.12 1.76 -34.38
CA ALA A 500 -59.35 2.40 -34.83
C ALA A 500 -60.56 1.51 -34.51
N ILE A 501 -61.77 2.01 -34.70
CA ILE A 501 -63.00 1.22 -34.53
C ILE A 501 -63.49 0.79 -35.90
N PHE A 502 -63.76 -0.50 -36.07
CA PHE A 502 -64.49 -1.06 -37.20
C PHE A 502 -65.76 -1.76 -36.71
N GLN A 503 -66.89 -1.53 -37.38
CA GLN A 503 -68.18 -2.11 -36.98
C GLN A 503 -68.63 -3.20 -37.95
N TYR A 504 -68.76 -4.42 -37.45
CA TYR A 504 -69.49 -5.47 -38.15
C TYR A 504 -70.99 -5.27 -37.97
N VAL A 505 -71.72 -5.17 -39.07
CA VAL A 505 -73.15 -4.89 -39.12
C VAL A 505 -73.84 -6.08 -39.76
N ASP A 506 -74.98 -6.49 -39.19
CA ASP A 506 -75.83 -7.51 -39.80
C ASP A 506 -76.46 -6.99 -41.10
N ALA A 507 -76.59 -7.85 -42.09
CA ALA A 507 -77.36 -7.54 -43.29
C ALA A 507 -78.82 -7.23 -42.90
N PRO A 508 -79.48 -6.28 -43.57
CA PRO A 508 -80.89 -6.03 -43.32
C PRO A 508 -81.68 -7.28 -43.67
N THR A 509 -82.79 -7.54 -42.98
CA THR A 509 -83.69 -8.64 -43.37
C THR A 509 -84.88 -8.08 -44.11
N LEU A 510 -85.24 -8.65 -45.25
CA LEU A 510 -86.46 -8.32 -45.98
C LEU A 510 -87.43 -9.48 -45.86
N THR A 511 -88.55 -9.26 -45.18
CA THR A 511 -89.52 -10.32 -44.85
C THR A 511 -90.74 -10.30 -45.77
N SER A 512 -91.17 -9.13 -46.23
CA SER A 512 -92.32 -9.00 -47.14
C SER A 512 -92.35 -7.69 -47.91
N LEU A 513 -93.11 -7.69 -49.01
CA LEU A 513 -93.39 -6.54 -49.87
C LEU A 513 -94.91 -6.36 -49.97
N SER A 514 -95.38 -5.12 -49.96
CA SER A 514 -96.78 -4.83 -50.27
C SER A 514 -96.91 -3.51 -51.06
N PRO A 515 -97.50 -3.53 -52.27
CA PRO A 515 -97.97 -4.72 -53.01
C PRO A 515 -96.81 -5.56 -53.58
N THR A 516 -97.06 -6.84 -53.91
CA THR A 516 -96.09 -7.78 -54.52
C THR A 516 -96.00 -7.68 -56.05
N GLY A 517 -96.65 -6.69 -56.66
CA GLY A 517 -96.61 -6.44 -58.09
C GLY A 517 -97.22 -5.09 -58.48
N GLY A 518 -97.03 -4.70 -59.73
CA GLY A 518 -97.49 -3.42 -60.27
C GLY A 518 -97.27 -3.30 -61.78
N ALA A 519 -97.63 -2.15 -62.34
CA ALA A 519 -97.58 -1.93 -63.78
C ALA A 519 -96.15 -1.95 -64.33
N ILE A 520 -95.97 -2.41 -65.57
CA ILE A 520 -94.69 -2.41 -66.31
C ILE A 520 -94.00 -1.03 -66.30
N ALA A 521 -94.78 0.05 -66.30
CA ALA A 521 -94.26 1.42 -66.25
C ALA A 521 -93.61 1.81 -64.90
N GLY A 522 -93.85 1.04 -63.83
CA GLY A 522 -93.45 1.39 -62.47
C GLY A 522 -94.25 2.56 -61.89
N GLY A 523 -93.72 3.17 -60.81
CA GLY A 523 -94.20 4.39 -60.19
C GLY A 523 -95.10 4.21 -58.96
N ASN A 524 -95.59 3.00 -58.68
CA ASN A 524 -96.32 2.76 -57.45
C ASN A 524 -95.38 2.59 -56.25
N ASN A 525 -95.87 3.00 -55.08
CA ASN A 525 -95.14 2.84 -53.84
C ASN A 525 -95.29 1.40 -53.31
N VAL A 526 -94.17 0.81 -52.88
CA VAL A 526 -94.05 -0.54 -52.34
C VAL A 526 -93.48 -0.43 -50.93
N THR A 527 -94.24 -0.91 -49.96
CA THR A 527 -93.79 -1.03 -48.57
C THR A 527 -93.01 -2.31 -48.39
N LEU A 528 -91.73 -2.17 -48.09
CA LEU A 528 -90.82 -3.23 -47.67
C LEU A 528 -90.92 -3.36 -46.15
N THR A 529 -91.15 -4.57 -45.64
CA THR A 529 -91.18 -4.86 -44.19
C THR A 529 -90.03 -5.80 -43.81
N GLY A 530 -89.31 -5.49 -42.73
CA GLY A 530 -88.05 -6.15 -42.41
C GLY A 530 -87.42 -5.72 -41.10
N THR A 531 -86.10 -5.82 -41.00
CA THR A 531 -85.28 -5.30 -39.89
C THR A 531 -83.97 -4.71 -40.41
N GLY A 532 -83.37 -3.78 -39.65
CA GLY A 532 -82.07 -3.19 -40.00
C GLY A 532 -82.14 -2.16 -41.14
N PHE A 533 -83.31 -1.58 -41.39
CA PHE A 533 -83.52 -0.64 -42.47
C PHE A 533 -83.07 0.79 -42.16
N LEU A 534 -82.79 1.16 -40.90
CA LEU A 534 -82.29 2.50 -40.58
C LEU A 534 -80.97 2.85 -41.29
N ALA A 535 -80.16 1.83 -41.60
CA ALA A 535 -78.88 1.99 -42.29
C ALA A 535 -78.96 1.65 -43.79
N ALA A 536 -80.15 1.43 -44.36
CA ALA A 536 -80.30 1.10 -45.77
C ALA A 536 -79.80 2.27 -46.64
N THR A 537 -78.89 1.96 -47.57
CA THR A 537 -78.34 2.92 -48.54
C THR A 537 -79.06 2.85 -49.87
N ASP A 538 -79.53 1.65 -50.24
CA ASP A 538 -80.13 1.37 -51.54
C ASP A 538 -81.24 0.34 -51.43
N VAL A 539 -82.21 0.42 -52.34
CA VAL A 539 -83.20 -0.62 -52.60
C VAL A 539 -83.16 -0.92 -54.09
N PHE A 540 -83.10 -2.20 -54.44
CA PHE A 540 -83.06 -2.68 -55.81
C PHE A 540 -84.30 -3.47 -56.15
N PHE A 541 -84.79 -3.31 -57.39
CA PHE A 541 -85.77 -4.18 -58.04
C PHE A 541 -85.05 -4.86 -59.22
N GLY A 542 -84.61 -6.10 -59.01
CA GLY A 542 -83.64 -6.76 -59.88
C GLY A 542 -82.31 -6.01 -59.85
N ALA A 543 -81.80 -5.61 -61.01
CA ALA A 543 -80.59 -4.79 -61.12
C ALA A 543 -80.86 -3.27 -61.03
N ASN A 544 -82.12 -2.84 -60.93
CA ASN A 544 -82.48 -1.42 -61.00
C ASN A 544 -82.58 -0.81 -59.59
N PRO A 545 -81.72 0.16 -59.22
CA PRO A 545 -81.89 0.90 -57.97
C PRO A 545 -83.14 1.78 -58.05
N THR A 546 -83.71 2.09 -56.89
CA THR A 546 -84.85 2.99 -56.82
C THR A 546 -84.74 4.01 -55.69
N VAL A 547 -85.53 5.08 -55.81
CA VAL A 547 -85.75 6.04 -54.73
C VAL A 547 -86.62 5.39 -53.66
N PHE A 548 -86.23 5.60 -52.40
CA PHE A 548 -86.95 5.08 -51.26
C PHE A 548 -86.91 6.08 -50.10
N THR A 549 -87.79 5.86 -49.13
CA THR A 549 -87.84 6.59 -47.87
C THR A 549 -87.87 5.57 -46.73
N ILE A 550 -86.94 5.70 -45.79
CA ILE A 550 -86.94 4.90 -44.57
C ILE A 550 -88.05 5.45 -43.67
N LEU A 551 -89.04 4.62 -43.34
CA LEU A 551 -90.13 4.99 -42.45
C LEU A 551 -89.81 4.62 -40.99
N SER A 552 -89.14 3.47 -40.79
CA SER A 552 -88.65 2.98 -39.51
C SER A 552 -87.55 1.93 -39.73
N ASP A 553 -86.95 1.40 -38.66
CA ASP A 553 -86.00 0.27 -38.78
C ASP A 553 -86.59 -1.00 -39.38
N SER A 554 -87.92 -1.10 -39.38
CA SER A 554 -88.66 -2.24 -39.89
C SER A 554 -89.46 -1.96 -41.16
N SER A 555 -89.40 -0.73 -41.70
CA SER A 555 -90.19 -0.35 -42.87
C SER A 555 -89.49 0.64 -43.80
N ILE A 556 -89.43 0.29 -45.09
CA ILE A 556 -89.03 1.19 -46.19
C ILE A 556 -90.20 1.36 -47.15
N SER A 557 -90.36 2.58 -47.66
CA SER A 557 -91.28 2.94 -48.74
C SER A 557 -90.47 3.17 -50.02
N ALA A 558 -90.52 2.24 -50.97
CA ALA A 558 -89.76 2.33 -52.23
C ALA A 558 -90.69 2.52 -53.43
N VAL A 559 -90.30 3.33 -54.41
CA VAL A 559 -91.08 3.48 -55.65
C VAL A 559 -90.66 2.38 -56.62
N ALA A 560 -91.56 1.53 -57.12
CA ALA A 560 -91.15 0.51 -58.08
C ALA A 560 -90.64 1.18 -59.38
N PRO A 561 -89.40 0.91 -59.86
CA PRO A 561 -88.95 1.41 -61.16
C PRO A 561 -89.69 0.69 -62.29
N SER A 562 -89.60 1.15 -63.54
CA SER A 562 -90.16 0.42 -64.68
C SER A 562 -89.46 -0.93 -64.87
N GLY A 563 -90.19 -1.99 -65.17
CA GLY A 563 -89.64 -3.34 -65.31
C GLY A 563 -90.59 -4.31 -66.00
N VAL A 564 -90.14 -5.54 -66.25
CA VAL A 564 -90.93 -6.60 -66.86
C VAL A 564 -90.71 -7.93 -66.14
N GLY A 565 -91.76 -8.73 -66.00
CA GLY A 565 -91.69 -10.05 -65.36
C GLY A 565 -91.43 -10.00 -63.85
N ALA A 566 -91.04 -11.14 -63.28
CA ALA A 566 -90.69 -11.27 -61.88
C ALA A 566 -89.24 -10.83 -61.64
N VAL A 567 -89.02 -9.94 -60.66
CA VAL A 567 -87.71 -9.50 -60.21
C VAL A 567 -87.53 -9.72 -58.71
N GLU A 568 -86.29 -9.88 -58.28
CA GLU A 568 -85.91 -9.94 -56.88
C GLU A 568 -85.72 -8.53 -56.31
N VAL A 569 -86.45 -8.20 -55.25
CA VAL A 569 -86.29 -6.95 -54.51
C VAL A 569 -85.38 -7.18 -53.32
N THR A 570 -84.38 -6.33 -53.15
CA THR A 570 -83.43 -6.38 -52.03
C THR A 570 -83.20 -4.98 -51.46
N ALA A 571 -82.85 -4.91 -50.19
CA ALA A 571 -82.35 -3.72 -49.53
C ALA A 571 -80.87 -3.91 -49.22
N VAL A 572 -80.06 -2.87 -49.40
CA VAL A 572 -78.62 -2.88 -49.12
C VAL A 572 -78.33 -1.90 -47.99
N SER A 573 -77.51 -2.32 -47.04
CA SER A 573 -76.93 -1.47 -46.00
C SER A 573 -75.42 -1.72 -45.90
N PRO A 574 -74.68 -0.99 -45.06
CA PRO A 574 -73.29 -1.34 -44.75
C PRO A 574 -73.11 -2.77 -44.19
N GLY A 575 -74.17 -3.39 -43.66
CA GLY A 575 -74.18 -4.78 -43.23
C GLY A 575 -74.36 -5.80 -44.36
N GLY A 576 -74.48 -5.34 -45.60
CA GLY A 576 -74.65 -6.18 -46.79
C GLY A 576 -76.06 -6.09 -47.39
N THR A 577 -76.37 -7.06 -48.26
CA THR A 577 -77.64 -7.14 -48.98
C THR A 577 -78.61 -8.06 -48.25
N SER A 578 -79.88 -7.65 -48.14
CA SER A 578 -80.93 -8.49 -47.58
C SER A 578 -81.18 -9.74 -48.41
N GLY A 579 -81.89 -10.71 -47.84
CA GLY A 579 -82.61 -11.70 -48.64
C GLY A 579 -83.55 -11.03 -49.66
N ALA A 580 -83.84 -11.73 -50.74
CA ALA A 580 -84.69 -11.23 -51.82
C ALA A 580 -86.16 -11.57 -51.60
N GLN A 581 -87.06 -10.66 -52.01
CA GLN A 581 -88.49 -10.93 -52.16
C GLN A 581 -88.94 -10.67 -53.59
N THR A 582 -89.85 -11.48 -54.12
CA THR A 582 -90.28 -11.36 -55.53
C THR A 582 -91.31 -10.26 -55.73
N TYR A 583 -91.07 -9.39 -56.71
CA TYR A 583 -92.04 -8.42 -57.21
C TYR A 583 -92.31 -8.67 -58.70
N THR A 584 -93.58 -8.68 -59.12
CA THR A 584 -93.95 -8.98 -60.51
C THR A 584 -94.53 -7.76 -61.23
N TYR A 585 -93.91 -7.40 -62.35
CA TYR A 585 -94.43 -6.40 -63.29
C TYR A 585 -95.41 -7.02 -64.27
N SER A 586 -96.65 -6.52 -64.31
CA SER A 586 -97.73 -7.02 -65.17
C SER A 586 -98.58 -5.91 -65.76
#